data_AF-A0A7K3R4J6-F1
#
_entry.id   AF-A0A7K3R4J6-F1
#
_cell.length_a   1.000
_cell.length_b   1.000
_cell.length_c   1.000
_cell.angle_alpha   90.00
_cell.angle_beta   90.00
_cell.angle_gamma   90.00
#
_symmetry.space_group_name_H-M   'P 1'
#
loop_
_entity.id
_entity.type
_entity.pdbx_description
1 polymer ?
#
loop_
_entity_poly.entity_id
_entity_poly.type
_entity_poly.pdbx_seq_one_letter_code
_entity_poly.pdbx_strand_id
1 'polypeptide(L)'
;PDLLVVVGPGDDRVAGPYPAGARGSFRGVGVDLDVTLGDAPPDAAAADRPLPQSLTVGAWLLGRARWAGAPVEGLAVAESEATRECAEAGRSLARRAERVALLVMGDGSACRTLKAPGYLDERAAAFDAGATEALGSADLDALAALDAALARELKAAGRAPWQLLGGAARDAGLVGRLLYEDAPYGVGYTVAAWS
;
A
#
# COMPACT_ATOMS: atom_id res chain seq x y z
N PRO A 1 14.16 -12.10 -1.47
CA PRO A 1 13.77 -11.82 -0.06
C PRO A 1 13.41 -13.14 0.61
N ASP A 2 13.35 -13.17 1.94
CA ASP A 2 12.92 -14.32 2.73
C ASP A 2 11.46 -14.19 3.18
N LEU A 3 10.91 -12.97 3.12
CA LEU A 3 9.50 -12.65 3.32
C LEU A 3 9.07 -11.52 2.37
N LEU A 4 7.91 -11.64 1.74
CA LEU A 4 7.22 -10.55 1.07
C LEU A 4 5.96 -10.17 1.83
N VAL A 5 5.78 -8.87 2.11
CA VAL A 5 4.55 -8.37 2.74
C VAL A 5 3.84 -7.39 1.81
N VAL A 6 2.59 -7.68 1.48
CA VAL A 6 1.68 -6.74 0.82
C VAL A 6 1.11 -5.83 1.90
N VAL A 7 1.42 -4.54 1.82
CA VAL A 7 0.92 -3.53 2.76
C VAL A 7 -0.11 -2.68 2.03
N GLY A 8 -1.22 -2.33 2.66
CA GLY A 8 -2.20 -1.44 2.04
C GLY A 8 -3.10 -0.76 3.06
N PRO A 9 -3.88 0.26 2.65
CA PRO A 9 -4.84 0.88 3.54
C PRO A 9 -5.98 -0.09 3.88
N GLY A 10 -6.55 0.08 5.06
CA GLY A 10 -7.79 -0.52 5.51
C GLY A 10 -8.53 0.41 6.47
N ASP A 11 -9.83 0.20 6.64
CA ASP A 11 -10.55 0.80 7.76
C ASP A 11 -10.15 0.14 9.10
N ASP A 12 -10.53 0.75 10.22
CA ASP A 12 -10.17 0.27 11.57
C ASP A 12 -10.69 -1.16 11.85
N ARG A 13 -11.70 -1.64 11.12
CA ARG A 13 -12.28 -2.98 11.31
C ARG A 13 -11.48 -4.05 10.57
N VAL A 14 -10.79 -3.66 9.50
CA VAL A 14 -10.00 -4.56 8.65
C VAL A 14 -8.49 -4.37 8.80
N ALA A 15 -8.04 -3.39 9.59
CA ALA A 15 -6.64 -3.22 9.94
C ALA A 15 -6.01 -4.48 10.56
N GLY A 16 -4.70 -4.63 10.43
CA GLY A 16 -3.91 -5.74 10.99
C GLY A 16 -3.47 -6.80 9.97
N PRO A 17 -2.86 -7.89 10.45
CA PRO A 17 -2.19 -8.89 9.60
C PRO A 17 -3.17 -9.81 8.87
N TYR A 18 -2.78 -10.26 7.68
CA TYR A 18 -3.48 -11.25 6.87
C TYR A 18 -2.51 -12.40 6.52
N PRO A 19 -2.85 -13.64 6.87
CA PRO A 19 -1.98 -14.78 6.59
C PRO A 19 -1.96 -15.12 5.09
N ALA A 20 -0.94 -15.88 4.68
CA ALA A 20 -0.94 -16.56 3.41
C ALA A 20 -2.20 -17.43 3.27
N GLY A 21 -2.78 -17.51 2.06
CA GLY A 21 -4.05 -18.17 1.82
C GLY A 21 -5.29 -17.32 2.06
N ALA A 22 -5.17 -16.10 2.61
CA ALA A 22 -6.29 -15.18 2.73
C ALA A 22 -6.89 -14.85 1.36
N ARG A 23 -8.23 -14.78 1.30
CA ARG A 23 -8.99 -14.66 0.03
C ARG A 23 -9.51 -13.25 -0.16
N GLY A 24 -9.42 -12.75 -1.39
CA GLY A 24 -10.01 -11.49 -1.83
C GLY A 24 -10.90 -11.70 -3.05
N SER A 25 -11.77 -10.74 -3.34
CA SER A 25 -12.66 -10.81 -4.50
C SER A 25 -12.87 -9.42 -5.11
N PHE A 26 -12.87 -9.35 -6.43
CA PHE A 26 -13.20 -8.12 -7.17
C PHE A 26 -14.70 -7.99 -7.48
N ARG A 27 -15.54 -8.90 -6.99
CA ARG A 27 -17.00 -8.85 -7.22
C ARG A 27 -17.61 -7.55 -6.68
N GLY A 28 -17.06 -6.99 -5.61
CA GLY A 28 -17.47 -5.70 -5.04
C GLY A 28 -17.26 -4.51 -5.97
N VAL A 29 -16.41 -4.65 -7.00
CA VAL A 29 -16.18 -3.64 -8.05
C VAL A 29 -16.64 -4.13 -9.43
N GLY A 30 -17.50 -5.15 -9.47
CA GLY A 30 -18.16 -5.63 -10.69
C GLY A 30 -17.34 -6.60 -11.54
N VAL A 31 -16.23 -7.15 -11.03
CA VAL A 31 -15.42 -8.13 -11.75
C VAL A 31 -15.55 -9.50 -11.08
N ASP A 32 -15.95 -10.51 -11.86
CA ASP A 32 -16.05 -11.90 -11.39
C ASP A 32 -14.67 -12.56 -11.30
N LEU A 33 -13.89 -12.16 -10.29
CA LEU A 33 -12.53 -12.66 -10.06
C LEU A 33 -12.25 -12.78 -8.56
N ASP A 34 -11.89 -13.99 -8.14
CA ASP A 34 -11.42 -14.30 -6.80
C ASP A 34 -9.90 -14.49 -6.81
N VAL A 35 -9.23 -14.07 -5.74
CA VAL A 35 -7.76 -14.12 -5.59
C VAL A 35 -7.37 -14.66 -4.23
N THR A 36 -6.15 -15.18 -4.13
CA THR A 36 -5.57 -15.69 -2.89
C THR A 36 -4.21 -15.06 -2.68
N LEU A 37 -3.94 -14.61 -1.46
CA LEU A 37 -2.67 -14.00 -1.08
C LEU A 37 -1.62 -15.07 -0.81
N GLY A 38 -0.65 -15.24 -1.70
CA GLY A 38 0.36 -16.29 -1.57
C GLY A 38 -0.22 -17.70 -1.58
N ASP A 39 0.60 -18.66 -1.17
CA ASP A 39 0.20 -20.07 -1.08
C ASP A 39 -0.27 -20.37 0.35
N ALA A 40 -1.47 -20.93 0.47
CA ALA A 40 -1.98 -21.42 1.75
C ALA A 40 -1.15 -22.61 2.22
N PRO A 41 -0.67 -22.63 3.49
CA PRO A 41 -0.14 -23.84 4.09
C PRO A 41 -1.17 -24.99 4.03
N PRO A 42 -0.73 -26.26 3.91
CA PRO A 42 -1.64 -27.41 3.79
C PRO A 42 -2.69 -27.51 4.90
N ASP A 43 -2.33 -27.08 6.12
CA ASP A 43 -3.17 -27.15 7.32
C ASP A 43 -3.70 -25.78 7.75
N ALA A 44 -3.60 -24.76 6.90
CA ALA A 44 -4.09 -23.43 7.24
C ALA A 44 -5.63 -23.43 7.32
N ALA A 45 -6.15 -23.04 8.48
CA ALA A 45 -7.57 -22.70 8.60
C ALA A 45 -7.91 -21.60 7.59
N ALA A 46 -9.10 -21.69 6.99
CA ALA A 46 -9.58 -20.64 6.12
C ALA A 46 -9.55 -19.31 6.88
N ALA A 47 -8.96 -18.26 6.28
CA ALA A 47 -8.94 -16.95 6.90
C ALA A 47 -10.39 -16.48 7.13
N ASP A 48 -10.73 -16.14 8.38
CA ASP A 48 -12.09 -15.74 8.78
C ASP A 48 -12.54 -14.40 8.17
N ARG A 49 -11.59 -13.60 7.66
CA ARG A 49 -11.87 -12.28 7.07
C ARG A 49 -11.35 -12.14 5.64
N PRO A 50 -12.15 -11.58 4.71
CA PRO A 50 -11.70 -11.32 3.35
C PRO A 50 -10.62 -10.22 3.31
N LEU A 51 -9.77 -10.28 2.29
CA LEU A 51 -8.80 -9.24 2.01
C LEU A 51 -9.49 -7.90 1.71
N PRO A 52 -8.99 -6.78 2.25
CA PRO A 52 -9.33 -5.45 1.78
C PRO A 52 -8.98 -5.30 0.30
N GLN A 53 -9.60 -4.35 -0.38
CA GLN A 53 -9.40 -4.14 -1.82
C GLN A 53 -7.93 -3.89 -2.17
N SER A 54 -7.21 -3.12 -1.36
CA SER A 54 -5.78 -2.85 -1.54
C SER A 54 -4.94 -4.13 -1.58
N LEU A 55 -5.13 -5.01 -0.59
CA LEU A 55 -4.43 -6.31 -0.52
C LEU A 55 -4.90 -7.28 -1.60
N THR A 56 -6.18 -7.22 -2.00
CA THR A 56 -6.74 -7.98 -3.13
C THR A 56 -6.02 -7.63 -4.44
N VAL A 57 -5.79 -6.34 -4.69
CA VAL A 57 -5.00 -5.88 -5.86
C VAL A 57 -3.55 -6.35 -5.76
N GLY A 58 -2.92 -6.24 -4.58
CA GLY A 58 -1.55 -6.72 -4.38
C GLY A 58 -1.40 -8.23 -4.63
N ALA A 59 -2.32 -9.05 -4.10
CA ALA A 59 -2.37 -10.48 -4.36
C ALA A 59 -2.56 -10.80 -5.85
N TRP A 60 -3.45 -10.07 -6.53
CA TRP A 60 -3.66 -10.21 -7.97
C TRP A 60 -2.40 -9.90 -8.80
N LEU A 61 -1.70 -8.82 -8.48
CA LEU A 61 -0.45 -8.44 -9.16
C LEU A 61 0.63 -9.52 -8.99
N LEU A 62 0.79 -10.06 -7.79
CA LEU A 62 1.73 -11.14 -7.52
C LEU A 62 1.36 -12.42 -8.27
N GLY A 63 0.07 -12.78 -8.31
CA GLY A 63 -0.43 -13.91 -9.10
C GLY A 63 -0.16 -13.73 -10.60
N ARG A 64 -0.39 -12.52 -11.14
CA ARG A 64 -0.10 -12.18 -12.54
C ARG A 64 1.39 -12.27 -12.86
N ALA A 65 2.24 -11.89 -11.91
CA ALA A 65 3.69 -12.02 -12.01
C ALA A 65 4.20 -13.46 -11.79
N ARG A 66 3.32 -14.41 -11.43
CA ARG A 66 3.67 -15.79 -11.05
C ARG A 66 4.72 -15.82 -9.94
N TRP A 67 4.58 -14.93 -8.96
CA TRP A 67 5.51 -14.84 -7.85
C TRP A 67 5.53 -16.14 -7.04
N ALA A 68 6.73 -16.71 -6.85
CA ALA A 68 6.97 -17.89 -6.01
C ALA A 68 8.30 -17.79 -5.23
N GLY A 69 8.88 -16.59 -5.15
CA GLY A 69 10.25 -16.39 -4.64
C GLY A 69 10.38 -16.35 -3.12
N ALA A 70 9.28 -16.15 -2.40
CA ALA A 70 9.22 -16.11 -0.94
C ALA A 70 7.76 -16.25 -0.45
N PRO A 71 7.53 -16.68 0.80
CA PRO A 71 6.23 -16.59 1.46
C PRO A 71 5.67 -15.16 1.38
N VAL A 72 4.34 -15.07 1.23
CA VAL A 72 3.62 -13.79 1.10
C VAL A 72 2.61 -13.66 2.24
N GLU A 73 2.66 -12.53 2.93
CA GLU A 73 1.68 -12.13 3.93
C GLU A 73 1.11 -10.74 3.61
N GLY A 74 0.04 -10.35 4.29
CA GLY A 74 -0.63 -9.07 4.13
C GLY A 74 -0.64 -8.26 5.42
N LEU A 75 -0.65 -6.95 5.30
CA LEU A 75 -0.84 -6.02 6.41
C LEU A 75 -1.72 -4.86 5.96
N ALA A 76 -2.92 -4.76 6.54
CA ALA A 76 -3.75 -3.58 6.39
C ALA A 76 -3.39 -2.56 7.47
N VAL A 77 -3.12 -1.32 7.06
CA VAL A 77 -2.83 -0.19 7.94
C VAL A 77 -4.04 0.73 7.97
N ALA A 78 -4.49 1.13 9.16
CA ALA A 78 -5.60 2.06 9.28
C ALA A 78 -5.27 3.39 8.58
N GLU A 79 -6.18 3.92 7.76
CA GLU A 79 -5.97 5.21 7.09
C GLU A 79 -5.80 6.38 8.08
N SER A 80 -6.36 6.23 9.28
CA SER A 80 -6.28 7.17 10.39
C SER A 80 -4.97 7.08 11.19
N GLU A 81 -4.11 6.09 10.90
CA GLU A 81 -2.94 5.77 11.70
C GLU A 81 -1.90 6.92 11.71
N ALA A 82 -1.35 7.20 12.90
CA ALA A 82 -0.41 8.29 13.06
C ALA A 82 0.92 8.02 12.34
N THR A 83 1.61 9.08 11.85
CA THR A 83 2.92 8.97 11.18
C THR A 83 3.89 8.09 11.95
N ARG A 84 3.99 8.35 13.26
CA ARG A 84 4.95 7.70 14.15
C ARG A 84 4.67 6.21 14.25
N GLU A 85 3.41 5.84 14.43
CA GLU A 85 2.98 4.45 14.55
C GLU A 85 3.16 3.68 13.24
N CYS A 86 2.83 4.29 12.11
CA CYS A 86 3.13 3.72 10.79
C CYS A 86 4.63 3.43 10.64
N ALA A 87 5.48 4.41 10.96
CA ALA A 87 6.93 4.26 10.85
C ALA A 87 7.49 3.21 11.83
N GLU A 88 6.93 3.09 13.03
CA GLU A 88 7.28 2.05 14.01
C GLU A 88 6.87 0.66 13.55
N ALA A 89 5.68 0.53 12.97
CA ALA A 89 5.21 -0.70 12.34
C ALA A 89 6.14 -1.11 11.19
N GLY A 90 6.56 -0.15 10.36
CA GLY A 90 7.51 -0.40 9.26
C GLY A 90 8.86 -0.90 9.74
N ARG A 91 9.44 -0.23 10.75
CA ARG A 91 10.69 -0.68 11.40
C ARG A 91 10.58 -2.10 11.95
N SER A 92 9.45 -2.41 12.59
CA SER A 92 9.20 -3.74 13.15
C SER A 92 9.03 -4.80 12.06
N LEU A 93 8.34 -4.45 10.98
CA LEU A 93 8.13 -5.31 9.81
C LEU A 93 9.45 -5.67 9.12
N ALA A 94 10.34 -4.69 8.93
CA ALA A 94 11.66 -4.90 8.31
C ALA A 94 12.56 -5.87 9.08
N ARG A 95 12.32 -6.08 10.38
CA ARG A 95 13.08 -7.00 11.24
C ARG A 95 12.50 -8.41 11.33
N ARG A 96 11.38 -8.70 10.65
CA ARG A 96 10.71 -10.01 10.75
C ARG A 96 11.48 -11.15 10.07
N ALA A 97 12.39 -10.84 9.16
CA ALA A 97 13.26 -11.79 8.47
C ALA A 97 14.58 -11.10 8.10
N GLU A 98 15.58 -11.87 7.66
CA GLU A 98 16.86 -11.32 7.21
C GLU A 98 16.69 -10.39 6.00
N ARG A 99 15.87 -10.78 5.02
CA ARG A 99 15.53 -9.94 3.86
C ARG A 99 14.02 -9.82 3.71
N VAL A 100 13.47 -8.66 4.01
CA VAL A 100 12.04 -8.35 3.83
C VAL A 100 11.84 -7.53 2.56
N ALA A 101 10.91 -7.94 1.69
CA ALA A 101 10.42 -7.13 0.59
C ALA A 101 9.00 -6.63 0.88
N LEU A 102 8.69 -5.40 0.49
CA LEU A 102 7.35 -4.83 0.64
C LEU A 102 6.74 -4.55 -0.73
N LEU A 103 5.47 -4.93 -0.90
CA LEU A 103 4.60 -4.43 -1.96
C LEU A 103 3.59 -3.49 -1.31
N VAL A 104 3.82 -2.19 -1.42
CA VAL A 104 3.02 -1.16 -0.72
C VAL A 104 1.97 -0.61 -1.68
N MET A 105 0.71 -0.83 -1.32
CA MET A 105 -0.47 -0.43 -2.06
C MET A 105 -1.05 0.84 -1.45
N GLY A 106 -1.45 1.79 -2.28
CA GLY A 106 -2.00 3.04 -1.81
C GLY A 106 -2.17 4.06 -2.93
N ASP A 107 -3.35 4.66 -3.02
CA ASP A 107 -3.65 5.69 -4.01
C ASP A 107 -3.26 7.08 -3.49
N GLY A 108 -2.94 7.98 -4.41
CA GLY A 108 -2.89 9.42 -4.18
C GLY A 108 -4.27 10.02 -3.94
N SER A 109 -4.36 11.34 -4.02
CA SER A 109 -5.60 12.07 -3.83
C SER A 109 -6.68 11.61 -4.80
N ALA A 110 -7.93 11.51 -4.34
CA ALA A 110 -9.09 11.21 -5.18
C ALA A 110 -9.86 12.47 -5.59
N CYS A 111 -9.19 13.63 -5.61
CA CYS A 111 -9.78 14.96 -5.76
C CYS A 111 -9.21 15.76 -6.94
N ARG A 112 -8.64 15.10 -7.97
CA ARG A 112 -7.86 15.79 -9.02
C ARG A 112 -8.69 16.46 -10.10
N THR A 113 -9.97 16.13 -10.23
CA THR A 113 -10.86 16.66 -11.28
C THR A 113 -12.29 16.84 -10.77
N LEU A 114 -13.11 17.60 -11.51
CA LEU A 114 -14.54 17.78 -11.21
C LEU A 114 -15.33 16.45 -11.22
N LYS A 115 -14.83 15.43 -11.94
CA LYS A 115 -15.45 14.09 -12.02
C LYS A 115 -14.80 13.08 -11.08
N ALA A 116 -13.80 13.50 -10.29
CA ALA A 116 -13.12 12.62 -9.36
C ALA A 116 -14.06 12.17 -8.23
N PRO A 117 -13.83 11.00 -7.61
CA PRO A 117 -14.67 10.49 -6.52
C PRO A 117 -14.77 11.45 -5.31
N GLY A 118 -13.75 12.27 -5.09
CA GLY A 118 -13.70 13.31 -4.06
C GLY A 118 -14.15 14.70 -4.49
N TYR A 119 -14.53 14.88 -5.76
CA TYR A 119 -14.67 16.18 -6.42
C TYR A 119 -13.36 16.99 -6.46
N LEU A 120 -13.30 18.05 -7.26
CA LEU A 120 -12.08 18.85 -7.41
C LEU A 120 -11.74 19.57 -6.09
N ASP A 121 -10.52 19.35 -5.61
CA ASP A 121 -9.84 20.20 -4.64
C ASP A 121 -8.53 20.69 -5.27
N GLU A 122 -8.32 22.00 -5.33
CA GLU A 122 -7.15 22.59 -5.99
C GLU A 122 -5.82 22.18 -5.34
N ARG A 123 -5.86 21.78 -4.06
CA ARG A 123 -4.68 21.31 -3.30
C ARG A 123 -4.23 19.91 -3.72
N ALA A 124 -5.11 19.13 -4.35
CA ALA A 124 -4.87 17.74 -4.76
C ALA A 124 -3.64 17.60 -5.65
N ALA A 125 -3.46 18.52 -6.60
CA ALA A 125 -2.35 18.49 -7.56
C ALA A 125 -0.98 18.57 -6.88
N ALA A 126 -0.84 19.53 -5.97
CA ALA A 126 0.42 19.77 -5.28
C ALA A 126 0.73 18.66 -4.26
N PHE A 127 -0.30 18.16 -3.57
CA PHE A 127 -0.15 17.01 -2.67
C PHE A 127 0.36 15.77 -3.41
N ASP A 128 -0.26 15.41 -4.53
CA ASP A 128 0.15 14.23 -5.31
C ASP A 128 1.54 14.40 -5.90
N ALA A 129 1.88 15.58 -6.42
CA ALA A 129 3.22 15.85 -6.94
C ALA A 129 4.30 15.64 -5.86
N GLY A 130 4.08 16.15 -4.65
CA GLY A 130 5.02 15.95 -3.54
C GLY A 130 5.12 14.50 -3.09
N ALA A 131 4.00 13.78 -3.04
CA ALA A 131 3.98 12.35 -2.73
C ALA A 131 4.70 11.52 -3.81
N THR A 132 4.44 11.79 -5.09
CA THR A 132 5.09 11.13 -6.22
C THR A 132 6.60 11.38 -6.24
N GLU A 133 7.03 12.62 -6.02
CA GLU A 133 8.45 12.95 -5.94
C GLU A 133 9.14 12.18 -4.80
N ALA A 134 8.55 12.19 -3.60
CA ALA A 134 9.09 11.49 -2.44
C ALA A 134 9.14 9.96 -2.64
N LEU A 135 8.10 9.36 -3.21
CA LEU A 135 8.08 7.94 -3.58
C LEU A 135 9.09 7.63 -4.70
N GLY A 136 9.23 8.52 -5.67
CA GLY A 136 10.11 8.35 -6.83
C GLY A 136 11.59 8.43 -6.48
N SER A 137 11.95 9.21 -5.46
CA SER A 137 13.33 9.41 -5.00
C SER A 137 13.70 8.62 -3.74
N ALA A 138 12.72 7.94 -3.12
CA ALA A 138 12.85 7.33 -1.78
C ALA A 138 13.20 8.35 -0.68
N ASP A 139 12.65 9.56 -0.77
CA ASP A 139 12.79 10.59 0.26
C ASP A 139 11.94 10.28 1.49
N LEU A 140 12.57 9.65 2.48
CA LEU A 140 11.90 9.19 3.70
C LEU A 140 11.39 10.35 4.56
N ASP A 141 12.10 11.48 4.55
CA ASP A 141 11.76 12.64 5.38
C ASP A 141 10.57 13.39 4.75
N ALA A 142 10.53 13.52 3.42
CA ALA A 142 9.36 14.05 2.71
C ALA A 142 8.12 13.16 2.88
N LEU A 143 8.26 11.83 2.82
CA LEU A 143 7.15 10.92 3.11
C LEU A 143 6.62 11.07 4.54
N ALA A 144 7.50 11.26 5.52
CA ALA A 144 7.11 11.49 6.90
C ALA A 144 6.40 12.84 7.11
N ALA A 145 6.70 13.83 6.28
CA ALA A 145 6.14 15.17 6.31
C ALA A 145 4.76 15.29 5.64
N LEU A 146 4.25 14.25 4.97
CA LEU A 146 2.91 14.27 4.37
C LEU A 146 1.83 14.51 5.44
N ASP A 147 1.13 15.63 5.30
CA ASP A 147 0.10 16.10 6.22
C ASP A 147 -1.09 15.12 6.25
N ALA A 148 -1.35 14.55 7.43
CA ALA A 148 -2.38 13.54 7.61
C ALA A 148 -3.81 14.11 7.47
N ALA A 149 -4.03 15.36 7.88
CA ALA A 149 -5.34 16.00 7.80
C ALA A 149 -5.68 16.34 6.35
N LEU A 150 -4.72 16.88 5.60
CA LEU A 150 -4.85 17.15 4.17
C LEU A 150 -5.00 15.87 3.38
N ALA A 151 -4.22 14.82 3.65
CA ALA A 151 -4.37 13.52 3.00
C ALA A 151 -5.79 12.97 3.18
N ARG A 152 -6.34 13.07 4.39
CA ARG A 152 -7.74 12.68 4.69
C ARG A 152 -8.75 13.53 3.93
N GLU A 153 -8.59 14.85 3.88
CA GLU A 153 -9.46 15.76 3.12
C GLU A 153 -9.45 15.44 1.62
N LEU A 154 -8.27 15.10 1.09
CA LEU A 154 -8.05 14.74 -0.31
C LEU A 154 -8.33 13.26 -0.62
N LYS A 155 -8.74 12.48 0.38
CA LYS A 155 -8.99 11.03 0.28
C LYS A 155 -7.78 10.23 -0.27
N ALA A 156 -6.57 10.64 0.09
CA ALA A 156 -5.33 9.98 -0.29
C ALA A 156 -5.06 8.76 0.60
N ALA A 157 -5.61 7.61 0.22
CA ALA A 157 -5.57 6.38 1.01
C ALA A 157 -4.14 5.82 1.19
N GLY A 158 -3.22 6.13 0.28
CA GLY A 158 -1.85 5.61 0.34
C GLY A 158 -0.98 6.20 1.44
N ARG A 159 -1.39 7.32 2.05
CA ARG A 159 -0.59 8.05 3.03
C ARG A 159 0.00 7.11 4.08
N ALA A 160 -0.82 6.50 4.94
CA ALA A 160 -0.35 5.68 6.06
C ALA A 160 0.58 4.51 5.64
N PRO A 161 0.25 3.70 4.62
CA PRO A 161 1.17 2.71 4.05
C PRO A 161 2.53 3.28 3.61
N TRP A 162 2.58 4.51 3.07
CA TRP A 162 3.85 5.13 2.67
C TRP A 162 4.71 5.56 3.86
N GLN A 163 4.12 5.96 5.00
CA GLN A 163 4.91 6.19 6.21
C GLN A 163 5.46 4.87 6.78
N LEU A 164 4.70 3.78 6.65
CA LEU A 164 5.20 2.44 6.99
C LEU A 164 6.37 2.05 6.10
N LEU A 165 6.26 2.25 4.79
CA LEU A 165 7.37 2.06 3.85
C LEU A 165 8.60 2.87 4.27
N GLY A 166 8.42 4.14 4.61
CA GLY A 166 9.50 5.00 5.06
C GLY A 166 10.18 4.51 6.35
N GLY A 167 9.39 3.99 7.30
CA GLY A 167 9.91 3.34 8.49
C GLY A 167 10.69 2.06 8.21
N ALA A 168 10.23 1.24 7.26
CA ALA A 168 10.87 -0.02 6.89
C ALA A 168 12.18 0.18 6.11
N ALA A 169 12.26 1.23 5.30
CA ALA A 169 13.43 1.55 4.49
C ALA A 169 14.51 2.34 5.25
N ARG A 170 14.26 2.72 6.52
CA ARG A 170 15.24 3.48 7.30
C ARG A 170 16.53 2.68 7.43
N ASP A 171 17.65 3.32 7.11
CA ASP A 171 19.01 2.76 7.12
C ASP A 171 19.26 1.63 6.10
N ALA A 172 18.30 1.33 5.22
CA ALA A 172 18.47 0.31 4.18
C ALA A 172 19.25 0.79 2.95
N GLY A 173 19.46 2.12 2.82
CA GLY A 173 20.25 2.71 1.72
C GLY A 173 19.62 2.52 0.32
N LEU A 174 18.30 2.34 0.25
CA LEU A 174 17.58 2.10 -1.00
C LEU A 174 17.52 3.35 -1.86
N VAL A 175 17.58 3.16 -3.17
CA VAL A 175 17.40 4.22 -4.18
C VAL A 175 16.03 4.07 -4.82
N GLY A 176 15.26 5.17 -4.85
CA GLY A 176 13.98 5.22 -5.52
C GLY A 176 14.09 5.38 -7.05
N ARG A 177 13.15 4.80 -7.77
CA ARG A 177 12.93 5.04 -9.20
C ARG A 177 11.43 5.11 -9.50
N LEU A 178 10.98 6.26 -9.99
CA LEU A 178 9.63 6.43 -10.52
C LEU A 178 9.46 5.62 -11.82
N LEU A 179 8.38 4.86 -11.91
CA LEU A 179 8.03 4.02 -13.05
C LEU A 179 6.78 4.51 -13.77
N TYR A 180 5.85 5.11 -13.03
CA TYR A 180 4.59 5.60 -13.56
C TYR A 180 4.00 6.69 -12.66
N GLU A 181 3.36 7.68 -13.28
CA GLU A 181 2.54 8.70 -12.64
C GLU A 181 1.41 9.09 -13.61
N ASP A 182 0.15 9.03 -13.17
CA ASP A 182 -0.97 9.62 -13.90
C ASP A 182 -2.21 9.76 -12.98
N ALA A 183 -3.24 10.47 -13.42
CA ALA A 183 -4.53 10.58 -12.73
C ALA A 183 -5.76 10.43 -13.65
N PRO A 184 -5.88 9.34 -14.43
CA PRO A 184 -6.90 9.21 -15.48
C PRO A 184 -8.34 9.21 -14.97
N TYR A 185 -8.55 8.82 -13.71
CA TYR A 185 -9.87 8.80 -13.06
C TYR A 185 -10.07 9.94 -12.06
N GLY A 186 -9.19 10.95 -12.10
CA GLY A 186 -9.15 11.98 -11.07
C GLY A 186 -8.60 11.50 -9.72
N VAL A 187 -7.96 10.32 -9.72
CA VAL A 187 -7.25 9.73 -8.58
C VAL A 187 -5.77 9.64 -8.94
N GLY A 188 -4.87 10.09 -8.07
CA GLY A 188 -3.42 9.97 -8.30
C GLY A 188 -2.94 8.53 -8.22
N TYR A 189 -2.28 8.04 -9.28
CA TYR A 189 -1.63 6.72 -9.31
C TYR A 189 -0.14 6.86 -9.56
N THR A 190 0.65 6.33 -8.62
CA THR A 190 2.10 6.36 -8.66
C THR A 190 2.65 4.95 -8.51
N VAL A 191 3.62 4.58 -9.36
CA VAL A 191 4.37 3.33 -9.22
C VAL A 191 5.85 3.68 -9.11
N ALA A 192 6.48 3.24 -8.03
CA ALA A 192 7.91 3.41 -7.81
C ALA A 192 8.54 2.07 -7.40
N ALA A 193 9.82 1.90 -7.69
CA ALA A 193 10.62 0.76 -7.24
C ALA A 193 11.80 1.27 -6.40
N TRP A 194 12.04 0.63 -5.25
CA TRP A 194 13.15 0.94 -4.35
C TRP A 194 14.07 -0.28 -4.30
N SER A 195 15.38 -0.08 -4.46
CA SER A 195 16.39 -1.14 -4.49
C SER A 195 17.76 -0.68 -4.01
#